data_AF-A0A968MIT0-F1
#
_entry.id   AF-A0A968MIT0-F1
#
_cell.length_a   1.000
_cell.length_b   1.000
_cell.length_c   1.000
_cell.angle_alpha   90.00
_cell.angle_beta   90.00
_cell.angle_gamma   90.00
#
_symmetry.space_group_name_H-M   'P 1'
#
loop_
_entity.id
_entity.type
_entity.pdbx_description
1 polymer ?
#
loop_
_entity_poly.entity_id
_entity_poly.type
_entity_poly.pdbx_seq_one_letter_code
_entity_poly.pdbx_strand_id
1 'polypeptide(L)'
;MINLTGFGELTFQSTFGESPDEESAEIYEKYGLFDEYSEPRNDLVFSGIGLVLSSNLFEDKLTFLSELNFRTKKNRIELGIERCFLNYTFSNALEIRTGIYSTPIGSLNVHQRTHGFLSNSVKTRDLVNLDLGLIPTRIFGIQTESNFSLGNAATKLILSVGSGRGLTPNSSPFEVDLFEKEESSLSLSGILEFTILSEKMK
;
A
#
# COMPACT_ATOMS: atom_id res chain seq x y z
N MET A 1 -16.35 21.56 13.79
CA MET A 1 -15.08 22.13 13.30
C MET A 1 -14.36 21.02 12.54
N ILE A 2 -13.86 21.27 11.33
CA ILE A 2 -13.11 20.27 10.55
C ILE A 2 -11.63 20.50 10.84
N ASN A 3 -10.96 19.49 11.40
CA ASN A 3 -9.52 19.52 11.63
C ASN A 3 -8.86 18.72 10.52
N LEU A 4 -8.09 19.38 9.67
CA LEU A 4 -7.29 18.74 8.63
C LEU A 4 -5.84 18.65 9.12
N THR A 5 -5.28 17.46 9.10
CA THR A 5 -3.85 17.20 9.37
C THR A 5 -3.25 16.48 8.18
N GLY A 6 -1.94 16.63 7.99
CA GLY A 6 -1.27 15.96 6.91
C GLY A 6 0.23 16.12 6.98
N PHE A 7 0.93 15.34 6.17
CA PHE A 7 2.36 15.49 5.95
C PHE A 7 2.67 15.23 4.48
N GLY A 8 3.77 15.82 4.03
CA GLY A 8 4.32 15.62 2.70
C GLY A 8 5.76 15.13 2.79
N GLU A 9 6.14 14.35 1.79
CA GLU A 9 7.46 13.76 1.63
C GLU A 9 7.99 14.09 0.24
N LEU A 10 9.27 14.47 0.17
CA LEU A 10 10.00 14.63 -1.08
C LEU A 10 11.09 13.57 -1.12
N THR A 11 11.13 12.78 -2.17
CA THR A 11 12.07 11.67 -2.28
C THR A 11 13.05 11.91 -3.41
N PHE A 12 14.33 11.91 -3.06
CA PHE A 12 15.44 11.89 -3.98
C PHE A 12 16.14 10.55 -3.87
N GLN A 13 16.37 9.91 -5.00
CA GLN A 13 17.07 8.65 -5.10
C GLN A 13 18.36 8.88 -5.87
N SER A 14 19.45 8.34 -5.34
CA SER A 14 20.67 8.17 -6.12
C SER A 14 21.03 6.70 -6.13
N THR A 15 21.40 6.21 -7.30
CA THR A 15 21.88 4.85 -7.48
C THR A 15 23.33 4.90 -7.89
N PHE A 16 24.13 4.01 -7.32
CA PHE A 16 25.55 3.89 -7.61
C PHE A 16 25.86 2.42 -7.88
N GLY A 17 26.57 2.15 -8.96
CA GLY A 17 26.98 0.80 -9.34
C GLY A 17 27.37 0.72 -10.81
N GLU A 18 28.21 -0.26 -11.14
CA GLU A 18 28.49 -0.62 -12.52
C GLU A 18 27.28 -1.34 -13.13
N SER A 19 27.17 -1.32 -14.45
CA SER A 19 26.20 -2.16 -15.16
C SER A 19 26.41 -3.63 -14.77
N PRO A 20 25.33 -4.41 -14.63
CA PRO A 20 25.48 -5.84 -14.42
C PRO A 20 26.28 -6.47 -15.57
N ASP A 21 27.16 -7.42 -15.23
CA ASP A 21 27.84 -8.24 -16.23
C ASP A 21 26.84 -9.11 -17.01
N GLU A 22 27.29 -9.70 -18.12
CA GLU A 22 26.44 -10.47 -19.04
C GLU A 22 25.70 -11.63 -18.33
N GLU A 23 26.38 -12.32 -17.41
CA GLU A 23 25.78 -13.40 -16.60
C GLU A 23 24.69 -12.88 -15.67
N SER A 24 24.94 -11.73 -15.02
CA SER A 24 23.96 -11.06 -14.15
C SER A 24 22.78 -10.51 -14.95
N ALA A 25 23.03 -9.95 -16.13
CA ALA A 25 22.01 -9.44 -17.04
C ALA A 25 21.09 -10.56 -17.55
N GLU A 26 21.63 -11.72 -17.92
CA GLU A 26 20.84 -12.89 -18.31
C GLU A 26 19.94 -13.40 -17.17
N ILE A 27 20.43 -13.37 -15.93
CA ILE A 27 19.61 -13.68 -14.75
C ILE A 27 18.48 -12.65 -14.61
N TYR A 28 18.76 -11.36 -14.79
CA TYR A 28 17.76 -10.30 -14.70
C TYR A 28 16.69 -10.42 -15.79
N GLU A 29 17.06 -10.71 -17.03
CA GLU A 29 16.14 -10.95 -18.14
C GLU A 29 15.28 -12.21 -17.91
N LYS A 30 15.88 -13.31 -17.43
CA LYS A 30 15.18 -14.58 -17.20
C LYS A 30 14.12 -14.50 -16.10
N TYR A 31 14.35 -13.68 -15.08
CA TYR A 31 13.43 -13.53 -13.95
C TYR A 31 12.58 -12.25 -14.03
N GLY A 32 12.70 -11.47 -15.10
CA GLY A 32 11.83 -10.33 -15.39
C GLY A 32 12.08 -9.10 -14.49
N LEU A 33 13.32 -8.88 -14.07
CA LEU A 33 13.66 -7.63 -13.39
C LEU A 33 13.70 -6.48 -14.41
N PHE A 34 13.05 -5.37 -14.07
CA PHE A 34 12.79 -4.23 -14.96
C PHE A 34 14.03 -3.72 -15.71
N ASP A 35 13.85 -3.24 -16.95
CA ASP A 35 14.90 -2.60 -17.78
C ASP A 35 15.68 -1.51 -17.04
N GLU A 36 15.09 -0.87 -16.03
CA GLU A 36 15.80 0.11 -15.20
C GLU A 36 17.07 -0.48 -14.57
N TYR A 37 17.13 -1.79 -14.32
CA TYR A 37 18.23 -2.50 -13.63
C TYR A 37 19.43 -2.86 -14.50
N SER A 38 19.31 -2.76 -15.83
CA SER A 38 20.39 -3.12 -16.76
C SER A 38 21.26 -1.92 -17.19
N GLU A 39 20.84 -0.68 -16.89
CA GLU A 39 21.58 0.52 -17.28
C GLU A 39 22.56 1.02 -16.19
N PRO A 40 23.72 1.60 -16.56
CA PRO A 40 24.67 2.18 -15.62
C PRO A 40 24.04 3.38 -14.89
N ARG A 41 24.09 3.37 -13.55
CA ARG A 41 23.43 4.39 -12.73
C ARG A 41 24.45 5.23 -11.98
N ASN A 42 24.63 6.47 -12.44
CA ASN A 42 25.33 7.55 -11.76
C ASN A 42 24.46 8.82 -11.80
N ASP A 43 23.23 8.69 -11.30
CA ASP A 43 22.21 9.72 -11.36
C ASP A 43 21.66 10.08 -9.97
N LEU A 44 21.23 11.34 -9.85
CA LEU A 44 20.37 11.81 -8.77
C LEU A 44 19.02 12.10 -9.41
N VAL A 45 18.02 11.32 -9.03
CA VAL A 45 16.67 11.42 -9.56
C VAL A 45 15.75 11.90 -8.44
N PHE A 46 14.97 12.94 -8.73
CA PHE A 46 13.81 13.26 -7.91
C PHE A 46 12.73 12.24 -8.23
N SER A 47 12.45 11.30 -7.34
CA SER A 47 11.53 10.20 -7.61
C SER A 47 10.06 10.60 -7.47
N GLY A 48 9.77 11.64 -6.67
CA GLY A 48 8.41 12.09 -6.47
C GLY A 48 8.08 12.78 -5.15
N ILE A 49 6.79 13.03 -4.97
CA ILE A 49 6.16 13.59 -3.77
C ILE A 49 5.12 12.61 -3.24
N GLY A 50 5.20 12.26 -1.96
CA GLY A 50 4.11 11.58 -1.24
C GLY A 50 3.34 12.57 -0.37
N LEU A 51 2.01 12.54 -0.41
CA LEU A 51 1.15 13.38 0.43
C LEU A 51 0.16 12.49 1.19
N VAL A 52 0.06 12.71 2.50
CA VAL A 52 -0.98 12.12 3.34
C VAL A 52 -1.82 13.23 3.95
N LEU A 53 -3.13 13.13 3.78
CA LEU A 53 -4.13 14.02 4.35
C LEU A 53 -5.08 13.17 5.21
N SER A 54 -5.40 13.68 6.40
CA SER A 54 -6.33 13.05 7.33
C SER A 54 -7.22 14.10 7.97
N SER A 55 -8.47 13.75 8.21
CA SER A 55 -9.38 14.61 8.97
C SER A 55 -10.29 13.77 9.85
N ASN A 56 -10.38 14.19 11.12
CA ASN A 56 -11.38 13.66 12.04
C ASN A 56 -12.64 14.53 11.97
N LEU A 57 -13.77 13.85 11.85
CA LEU A 57 -15.10 14.39 11.66
C LEU A 57 -16.03 13.73 12.70
N PHE A 58 -17.16 14.37 12.98
CA PHE A 58 -18.20 13.84 13.88
C PHE A 58 -17.68 13.32 15.23
N GLU A 59 -17.01 14.18 16.00
CA GLU A 59 -16.49 13.84 17.34
C GLU A 59 -15.54 12.63 17.32
N ASP A 60 -14.61 12.63 16.35
CA ASP A 60 -13.62 11.58 16.13
C ASP A 60 -14.20 10.19 15.76
N LYS A 61 -15.51 10.09 15.51
CA LYS A 61 -16.13 8.83 15.06
C LYS A 61 -15.94 8.57 13.58
N LEU A 62 -15.66 9.59 12.78
CA LEU A 62 -15.43 9.44 11.35
C LEU A 62 -14.06 10.02 11.00
N THR A 63 -13.22 9.23 10.35
CA THR A 63 -11.92 9.66 9.84
C THR A 63 -11.92 9.58 8.33
N PHE A 64 -11.55 10.66 7.66
CA PHE A 64 -11.19 10.64 6.25
C PHE A 64 -9.67 10.53 6.14
N LEU A 65 -9.16 9.65 5.26
CA LEU A 65 -7.74 9.57 4.93
C LEU A 65 -7.57 9.51 3.41
N SER A 66 -6.61 10.28 2.89
CA SER A 66 -6.14 10.18 1.51
C SER A 66 -4.61 10.17 1.48
N GLU A 67 -4.05 9.28 0.67
CA GLU A 67 -2.63 9.18 0.37
C GLU A 67 -2.43 9.20 -1.15
N LEU A 68 -1.72 10.23 -1.60
CA LEU A 68 -1.46 10.53 -3.00
C LEU A 68 0.04 10.50 -3.25
N ASN A 69 0.46 9.89 -4.36
CA ASN A 69 1.84 9.84 -4.79
C ASN A 69 1.99 10.45 -6.17
N PHE A 70 2.87 11.43 -6.30
CA PHE A 70 3.29 12.00 -7.56
C PHE A 70 4.66 11.42 -7.88
N ARG A 71 4.76 10.55 -8.89
CA ARG A 71 6.01 9.92 -9.30
C ARG A 71 6.50 10.50 -10.61
N THR A 72 7.80 10.70 -10.75
CA THR A 72 8.37 11.04 -12.05
C THR A 72 8.86 9.77 -12.73
N LYS A 73 8.39 9.52 -13.96
CA LYS A 73 8.88 8.41 -14.79
C LYS A 73 9.37 8.97 -16.11
N LYS A 74 10.68 8.89 -16.36
CA LYS A 74 11.35 9.46 -17.55
C LYS A 74 10.93 10.93 -17.78
N ASN A 75 9.96 11.18 -18.67
CA ASN A 75 9.50 12.51 -19.07
C ASN A 75 8.07 12.85 -18.63
N ARG A 76 7.47 12.07 -17.72
CA ARG A 76 6.10 12.29 -17.23
C ARG A 76 5.99 12.27 -15.71
N ILE A 77 4.99 12.96 -15.19
CA ILE A 77 4.55 12.86 -13.80
C ILE A 77 3.31 11.96 -13.78
N GLU A 78 3.33 10.92 -12.97
CA GLU A 78 2.22 10.01 -12.71
C GLU A 78 1.61 10.32 -11.34
N LEU A 79 0.28 10.40 -11.26
CA LEU A 79 -0.45 10.47 -10.00
C LEU A 79 -0.98 9.07 -9.65
N GLY A 80 -0.55 8.55 -8.51
CA GLY A 80 -1.08 7.32 -7.91
C GLY A 80 -1.89 7.63 -6.66
N ILE A 81 -3.05 6.99 -6.52
CA ILE A 81 -3.80 6.96 -5.26
C ILE A 81 -3.43 5.68 -4.52
N GLU A 82 -2.79 5.82 -3.37
CA GLU A 82 -2.40 4.68 -2.54
C GLU A 82 -3.54 4.22 -1.66
N ARG A 83 -4.16 5.17 -0.96
CA ARG A 83 -5.26 4.94 -0.03
C ARG A 83 -6.19 6.15 -0.08
N CYS A 84 -7.49 5.90 -0.06
CA CYS A 84 -8.49 6.95 0.03
C CYS A 84 -9.75 6.35 0.61
N PHE A 85 -10.01 6.59 1.90
CA PHE A 85 -11.13 5.94 2.59
C PHE A 85 -11.75 6.82 3.67
N LEU A 86 -12.98 6.47 4.02
CA LEU A 86 -13.68 6.90 5.21
C LEU A 86 -13.69 5.74 6.21
N ASN A 87 -13.31 6.01 7.46
CA ASN A 87 -13.35 5.06 8.57
C ASN A 87 -14.39 5.54 9.59
N TYR A 88 -15.35 4.69 9.93
CA TYR A 88 -16.29 4.96 11.01
C TYR A 88 -16.02 4.04 12.19
N THR A 89 -15.71 4.63 13.34
CA THR A 89 -15.44 3.93 14.60
C THR A 89 -16.75 3.76 15.37
N PHE A 90 -17.32 2.55 15.35
CA PHE A 90 -18.51 2.22 16.13
C PHE A 90 -18.18 2.12 17.62
N SER A 91 -17.02 1.53 17.93
CA SER A 91 -16.48 1.39 19.29
C SER A 91 -15.00 1.08 19.21
N ASN A 92 -14.31 1.03 20.36
CA ASN A 92 -12.92 0.55 20.43
C ASN A 92 -12.74 -0.90 19.92
N ALA A 93 -13.84 -1.66 19.82
CA ALA A 93 -13.83 -3.05 19.37
C ALA A 93 -14.17 -3.22 17.89
N LEU A 94 -14.74 -2.21 17.22
CA LEU A 94 -15.24 -2.33 15.84
C LEU A 94 -15.12 -1.02 15.06
N GLU A 95 -14.43 -1.12 13.92
CA GLU A 95 -14.35 -0.07 12.91
C GLU A 95 -14.82 -0.59 11.54
N ILE A 96 -15.40 0.29 10.74
CA ILE A 96 -15.78 0.00 9.35
C ILE A 96 -15.17 1.06 8.44
N ARG A 97 -14.47 0.60 7.39
CA ARG A 97 -13.87 1.45 6.36
C ARG A 97 -14.56 1.24 5.03
N THR A 98 -14.66 2.31 4.25
CA THR A 98 -15.03 2.23 2.84
C THR A 98 -14.15 3.13 1.98
N GLY A 99 -13.77 2.64 0.81
CA GLY A 99 -12.86 3.33 -0.11
C GLY A 99 -11.75 2.40 -0.59
N ILE A 100 -10.59 2.98 -0.92
CA ILE A 100 -9.37 2.29 -1.36
C ILE A 100 -8.42 2.15 -0.16
N TYR A 101 -8.01 0.92 0.13
CA TYR A 101 -7.08 0.62 1.22
C TYR A 101 -6.26 -0.65 0.90
N SER A 102 -5.23 -0.92 1.70
CA SER A 102 -4.38 -2.10 1.51
C SER A 102 -5.18 -3.38 1.75
N THR A 103 -5.03 -4.36 0.87
CA THR A 103 -5.70 -5.65 1.02
C THR A 103 -5.19 -6.36 2.28
N PRO A 104 -6.06 -6.86 3.17
CA PRO A 104 -5.65 -7.56 4.38
C PRO A 104 -5.11 -8.97 4.09
N ILE A 105 -3.92 -9.07 3.49
CA ILE A 105 -3.22 -10.33 3.20
C ILE A 105 -1.78 -10.24 3.69
N GLY A 106 -1.50 -10.85 4.83
CA GLY A 106 -0.18 -10.80 5.46
C GLY A 106 0.19 -9.43 6.02
N SER A 107 0.95 -9.44 7.11
CA SER A 107 1.37 -8.21 7.82
C SER A 107 2.20 -7.27 6.92
N LEU A 108 2.99 -7.84 6.01
CA LEU A 108 3.81 -7.06 5.08
C LEU A 108 2.99 -6.19 4.13
N ASN A 109 1.84 -6.67 3.66
CA ASN A 109 0.97 -5.93 2.74
C ASN A 109 0.15 -4.86 3.49
N VAL A 110 -0.36 -5.21 4.67
CA VAL A 110 -1.17 -4.31 5.51
C VAL A 110 -0.38 -3.08 5.95
N HIS A 111 0.91 -3.26 6.23
CA HIS A 111 1.80 -2.19 6.67
C HIS A 111 2.70 -1.65 5.56
N GLN A 112 2.51 -2.11 4.33
CA GLN A 112 3.26 -1.58 3.21
C GLN A 112 2.91 -0.11 3.01
N ARG A 113 3.96 0.71 2.95
CA ARG A 113 3.89 2.04 2.40
C ARG A 113 4.72 2.07 1.14
N THR A 114 4.14 2.63 0.10
CA THR A 114 4.78 2.69 -1.21
C THR A 114 6.01 3.59 -1.12
N HIS A 115 5.96 4.66 -0.31
CA HIS A 115 7.08 5.57 -0.03
C HIS A 115 7.12 5.95 1.48
N GLY A 116 8.32 6.07 2.07
CA GLY A 116 8.50 6.91 3.27
C GLY A 116 9.27 6.39 4.49
N PHE A 117 9.52 7.34 5.39
CA PHE A 117 10.39 7.39 6.60
C PHE A 117 10.34 6.21 7.58
N LEU A 118 9.30 5.37 7.51
CA LEU A 118 9.10 4.18 8.37
C LEU A 118 9.13 2.86 7.59
N SER A 119 9.36 2.92 6.27
CA SER A 119 9.64 1.73 5.49
C SER A 119 11.05 1.26 5.79
N ASN A 120 11.17 0.00 6.22
CA ASN A 120 12.45 -0.65 6.49
C ASN A 120 13.31 -0.89 5.23
N SER A 121 12.84 -0.46 4.06
CA SER A 121 13.50 -0.64 2.77
C SER A 121 13.15 0.55 1.89
N VAL A 122 14.14 1.02 1.11
CA VAL A 122 13.97 2.04 0.07
C VAL A 122 13.10 1.52 -1.08
N LYS A 123 12.95 0.19 -1.19
CA LYS A 123 12.14 -0.47 -2.22
C LYS A 123 10.99 -1.27 -1.63
N THR A 124 9.88 -1.26 -2.36
CA THR A 124 8.78 -2.20 -2.16
C THR A 124 9.29 -3.62 -2.40
N ARG A 125 8.85 -4.58 -1.57
CA ARG A 125 9.22 -5.99 -1.73
C ARG A 125 8.49 -6.57 -2.94
N ASP A 126 9.21 -7.32 -3.75
CA ASP A 126 8.71 -7.94 -4.99
C ASP A 126 7.40 -8.73 -4.81
N LEU A 127 7.25 -9.48 -3.71
CA LEU A 127 6.03 -10.25 -3.40
C LEU A 127 4.75 -9.41 -3.28
N VAL A 128 4.90 -8.13 -2.94
CA VAL A 128 3.82 -7.16 -2.76
C VAL A 128 4.01 -5.95 -3.68
N ASN A 129 4.83 -6.10 -4.71
CA ASN A 129 4.94 -5.12 -5.78
C ASN A 129 3.77 -5.34 -6.74
N LEU A 130 3.07 -4.25 -7.08
CA LEU A 130 1.94 -4.24 -8.00
C LEU A 130 2.27 -4.90 -9.35
N ASP A 131 3.52 -4.74 -9.78
CA ASP A 131 3.98 -5.16 -11.10
C ASP A 131 4.17 -6.68 -11.24
N LEU A 132 4.60 -7.36 -10.17
CA LEU A 132 4.62 -8.83 -10.12
C LEU A 132 3.24 -9.38 -9.77
N GLY A 133 2.46 -8.61 -9.00
CA GLY A 133 1.04 -8.83 -8.75
C GLY A 133 0.70 -10.18 -8.12
N LEU A 134 1.64 -10.76 -7.35
CA LEU A 134 1.44 -12.03 -6.66
C LEU A 134 0.44 -11.88 -5.50
N ILE A 135 0.49 -10.75 -4.79
CA ILE A 135 -0.45 -10.39 -3.74
C ILE A 135 -1.18 -9.13 -4.19
N PRO A 136 -2.53 -9.10 -4.22
CA PRO A 136 -3.28 -7.89 -4.50
C PRO A 136 -3.00 -6.88 -3.39
N THR A 137 -2.42 -5.74 -3.71
CA THR A 137 -1.94 -4.78 -2.71
C THR A 137 -3.04 -3.87 -2.19
N ARG A 138 -4.04 -3.55 -3.01
CA ARG A 138 -5.17 -2.69 -2.64
C ARG A 138 -6.49 -3.33 -3.04
N ILE A 139 -7.55 -2.87 -2.39
CA ILE A 139 -8.94 -3.23 -2.67
C ILE A 139 -9.80 -1.98 -2.53
N PHE A 140 -10.79 -1.82 -3.42
CA PHE A 140 -11.82 -0.79 -3.31
C PHE A 140 -13.11 -1.43 -2.79
N GLY A 141 -13.53 -1.11 -1.58
CA GLY A 141 -14.73 -1.74 -1.03
C GLY A 141 -15.06 -1.36 0.39
N ILE A 142 -15.48 -2.37 1.16
CA ILE A 142 -15.81 -2.28 2.59
C ILE A 142 -14.87 -3.20 3.38
N GLN A 143 -14.28 -2.65 4.44
CA GLN A 143 -13.44 -3.37 5.38
C GLN A 143 -14.01 -3.25 6.78
N THR A 144 -13.93 -4.33 7.55
CA THR A 144 -14.20 -4.30 8.99
C THR A 144 -12.93 -4.64 9.74
N GLU A 145 -12.71 -3.96 10.85
CA GLU A 145 -11.64 -4.23 11.78
C GLU A 145 -12.25 -4.46 13.16
N SER A 146 -12.00 -5.65 13.72
CA SER A 146 -12.52 -6.07 15.01
C SER A 146 -11.38 -6.37 15.97
N ASN A 147 -11.42 -5.78 17.16
CA ASN A 147 -10.45 -6.00 18.22
C ASN A 147 -11.12 -6.70 19.41
N PHE A 148 -10.58 -7.83 19.85
CA PHE A 148 -11.10 -8.60 20.98
C PHE A 148 -9.98 -9.32 21.74
N SER A 149 -10.21 -9.62 23.01
CA SER A 149 -9.27 -10.40 23.83
C SER A 149 -9.70 -11.86 23.87
N LEU A 150 -8.73 -12.77 23.71
CA LEU A 150 -8.93 -14.21 23.85
C LEU A 150 -7.93 -14.76 24.88
N GLY A 151 -8.37 -14.86 26.14
CA GLY A 151 -7.46 -15.17 27.25
C GLY A 151 -6.37 -14.10 27.39
N ASN A 152 -5.11 -14.52 27.33
CA ASN A 152 -3.94 -13.63 27.41
C ASN A 152 -3.52 -13.07 26.03
N ALA A 153 -4.34 -13.23 24.98
CA ALA A 153 -4.05 -12.69 23.67
C ALA A 153 -4.93 -11.48 23.36
N ALA A 154 -4.33 -10.42 22.82
CA ALA A 154 -5.03 -9.37 22.10
C ALA A 154 -5.14 -9.79 20.62
N THR A 155 -6.35 -9.85 20.09
CA THR A 155 -6.64 -10.36 18.75
C THR A 155 -7.27 -9.27 17.92
N LYS A 156 -6.79 -9.13 16.69
CA LYS A 156 -7.27 -8.22 15.67
C LYS A 156 -7.69 -9.02 14.44
N LEU A 157 -8.95 -8.92 14.05
CA LEU A 157 -9.47 -9.51 12.82
C LEU A 157 -9.79 -8.40 11.83
N ILE A 158 -9.24 -8.51 10.62
CA ILE A 158 -9.53 -7.60 9.53
C ILE A 158 -10.15 -8.40 8.39
N LEU A 159 -11.34 -7.99 7.94
CA LEU A 159 -12.02 -8.58 6.79
C LEU A 159 -12.27 -7.49 5.74
N SER A 160 -12.21 -7.84 4.46
CA SER A 160 -12.45 -6.90 3.36
C SER A 160 -13.14 -7.57 2.19
N VAL A 161 -14.16 -6.89 1.67
CA VAL A 161 -14.87 -7.27 0.45
C VAL A 161 -14.94 -6.07 -0.48
N GLY A 162 -14.66 -6.27 -1.76
CA GLY A 162 -14.58 -5.17 -2.70
C GLY A 162 -14.02 -5.57 -4.05
N SER A 163 -13.87 -4.59 -4.93
CA SER A 163 -13.21 -4.78 -6.21
C SER A 163 -11.70 -4.76 -6.01
N GLY A 164 -11.04 -5.85 -6.40
CA GLY A 164 -9.59 -5.99 -6.37
C GLY A 164 -8.96 -5.75 -7.74
N ARG A 165 -7.85 -6.46 -8.02
CA ARG A 165 -7.19 -6.48 -9.35
C ARG A 165 -8.18 -6.83 -10.47
N GLY A 166 -7.97 -6.23 -11.64
CA GLY A 166 -8.60 -6.68 -12.88
C GLY A 166 -8.23 -8.13 -13.21
N LEU A 167 -9.00 -8.76 -14.10
CA LEU A 167 -8.79 -10.17 -14.48
C LEU A 167 -7.44 -10.41 -15.19
N THR A 168 -6.82 -9.36 -15.73
CA THR A 168 -5.54 -9.43 -16.44
C THR A 168 -4.42 -8.77 -15.63
N PRO A 169 -3.19 -9.32 -15.62
CA PRO A 169 -2.09 -8.78 -14.83
C PRO A 169 -1.70 -7.33 -15.15
N ASN A 170 -1.94 -6.89 -16.38
CA ASN A 170 -1.50 -5.59 -16.90
C ASN A 170 -2.53 -4.46 -16.71
N SER A 171 -3.74 -4.77 -16.23
CA SER A 171 -4.71 -3.75 -15.79
C SER A 171 -4.40 -3.42 -14.33
N SER A 172 -3.77 -2.27 -14.10
CA SER A 172 -3.58 -1.73 -12.75
C SER A 172 -4.88 -1.04 -12.36
N PRO A 173 -5.74 -1.60 -11.50
CA PRO A 173 -7.03 -0.97 -11.13
C PRO A 173 -6.85 0.31 -10.27
N PHE A 174 -5.60 0.76 -10.08
CA PHE A 174 -5.24 1.89 -9.23
C PHE A 174 -4.49 3.00 -9.98
N GLU A 175 -4.22 2.80 -11.29
CA GLU A 175 -4.20 3.92 -12.22
C GLU A 175 -5.67 4.17 -12.56
N VAL A 176 -6.30 5.08 -11.81
CA VAL A 176 -7.69 5.41 -12.05
C VAL A 176 -7.74 6.24 -13.33
N ASP A 177 -7.89 5.61 -14.49
CA ASP A 177 -8.54 6.29 -15.59
C ASP A 177 -10.03 6.36 -15.24
N LEU A 178 -10.44 7.50 -14.68
CA LEU A 178 -11.83 7.78 -14.25
C LEU A 178 -12.84 7.64 -15.40
N PHE A 179 -12.38 7.41 -16.63
CA PHE A 179 -13.16 7.36 -17.85
C PHE A 179 -13.13 6.00 -18.57
N GLU A 180 -12.30 5.03 -18.15
CA GLU A 180 -12.25 3.71 -18.78
C GLU A 180 -12.91 2.61 -17.93
N LYS A 181 -13.70 1.79 -18.61
CA LYS A 181 -14.47 0.71 -18.01
C LYS A 181 -13.60 -0.55 -17.95
N GLU A 182 -12.67 -0.60 -16.99
CA GLU A 182 -11.88 -1.81 -16.78
C GLU A 182 -12.71 -2.94 -16.14
N GLU A 183 -12.44 -4.19 -16.55
CA GLU A 183 -13.06 -5.38 -15.98
C GLU A 183 -12.55 -5.64 -14.56
N SER A 184 -13.28 -5.16 -13.55
CA SER A 184 -12.95 -5.43 -12.14
C SER A 184 -13.49 -6.79 -11.69
N SER A 185 -12.71 -7.55 -10.92
CA SER A 185 -13.18 -8.77 -10.24
C SER A 185 -13.61 -8.48 -8.80
N LEU A 186 -14.70 -9.13 -8.33
CA LEU A 186 -15.09 -9.11 -6.93
C LEU A 186 -14.09 -9.94 -6.12
N SER A 187 -13.52 -9.34 -5.08
CA SER A 187 -12.53 -9.94 -4.19
C SER A 187 -13.03 -9.98 -2.75
N LEU A 188 -12.74 -11.10 -2.07
CA LEU A 188 -12.92 -11.28 -0.62
C LEU A 188 -11.57 -11.65 -0.03
N SER A 189 -11.13 -10.92 0.99
CA SER A 189 -9.84 -11.13 1.65
C SER A 189 -9.94 -10.85 3.16
N GLY A 190 -9.02 -11.40 3.95
CA GLY A 190 -8.99 -11.17 5.37
C GLY A 190 -7.70 -11.66 6.02
N ILE A 191 -7.34 -11.02 7.12
CA ILE A 191 -6.22 -11.42 7.98
C ILE A 191 -6.68 -11.46 9.44
N LEU A 192 -6.19 -12.47 10.16
CA LEU A 192 -6.29 -12.56 11.60
C LEU A 192 -4.89 -12.36 12.19
N GLU A 193 -4.74 -11.34 13.02
CA GLU A 193 -3.51 -11.03 13.75
C GLU A 193 -3.76 -11.25 15.25
N PHE A 194 -2.78 -11.84 15.95
CA PHE A 194 -2.86 -12.04 17.39
C PHE A 194 -1.52 -11.67 18.04
N THR A 195 -1.59 -10.98 19.17
CA THR A 195 -0.44 -10.65 20.02
C THR A 195 -0.63 -11.31 21.38
N ILE A 196 0.29 -12.19 21.75
CA ILE A 196 0.27 -12.87 23.04
C ILE A 196 0.87 -11.92 24.08
N LEU A 197 0.08 -11.55 25.09
CA LEU A 197 0.54 -10.76 26.22
C LEU A 197 1.10 -11.73 27.26
N SER A 198 2.43 -11.74 27.41
CA SER A 198 3.07 -12.43 28.54
C SER A 198 2.88 -11.59 29.79
N GLU A 199 2.05 -12.06 30.72
CA GLU A 199 2.10 -11.56 32.09
C GLU A 199 3.49 -11.90 32.64
N LYS A 200 4.24 -10.89 33.11
CA LYS A 200 5.40 -11.15 33.95
C LYS A 200 4.89 -11.90 35.17
N MET A 201 5.27 -13.17 35.31
CA MET A 201 5.13 -13.90 36.57
C MET A 201 5.83 -13.05 37.65
N LYS A 202 5.03 -12.53 38.59
CA LYS A 202 5.54 -11.95 39.83
C LYS A 202 5.96 -13.06 40.78
#